data_AF-A0A2G9MW76-F1
#
_entry.id   AF-A0A2G9MW76-F1
#
_cell.length_a   1.000
_cell.length_b   1.000
_cell.length_c   1.000
_cell.angle_alpha   90.00
_cell.angle_beta   90.00
_cell.angle_gamma   90.00
#
_symmetry.space_group_name_H-M   'P 1'
#
loop_
_entity.id
_entity.type
_entity.pdbx_description
1 polymer ?
#
loop_
_entity_poly.entity_id
_entity_poly.type
_entity_poly.pdbx_seq_one_letter_code
_entity_poly.pdbx_strand_id
1 'polypeptide(L)'
;MKNNMYYAVYDITENSTRSSVIHVLKNHGFTRIQKSVFCGSLSRQNKKDLIETVKTIVDENDSFYLILTCNQCFGKIKIIGKGFDEEYVSDKKPAVVL
;
A
#
# COMPACT_ATOMS: atom_id res chain seq x y z
N MET A 1 4.72 -4.92 20.23
CA MET A 1 5.01 -3.57 19.70
C MET A 1 3.89 -3.20 18.74
N LYS A 2 3.34 -1.98 18.80
CA LYS A 2 2.29 -1.57 17.85
C LYS A 2 2.91 -1.37 16.48
N ASN A 3 2.38 -2.05 15.46
CA ASN A 3 2.73 -1.75 14.07
C ASN A 3 2.10 -0.41 13.68
N ASN A 4 2.83 0.36 12.89
CA ASN A 4 2.34 1.62 12.34
C ASN A 4 1.58 1.34 11.04
N MET A 5 0.48 2.07 10.83
CA MET A 5 -0.34 1.94 9.62
C MET A 5 0.11 2.90 8.54
N TYR A 6 0.15 2.43 7.29
CA TYR A 6 0.63 3.18 6.16
C TYR A 6 -0.30 3.08 4.95
N TYR A 7 -0.38 4.18 4.19
CA TYR A 7 -0.77 4.13 2.79
C TYR A 7 0.48 4.21 1.92
N ALA A 8 0.58 3.32 0.94
CA ALA A 8 1.55 3.42 -0.14
C ALA A 8 0.82 3.90 -1.40
N VAL A 9 1.26 5.02 -1.94
CA VAL A 9 0.69 5.66 -3.14
C VAL A 9 1.80 5.81 -4.15
N TYR A 10 1.53 5.52 -5.42
CA TYR A 10 2.54 5.70 -6.45
C TYR A 10 1.97 6.27 -7.74
N ASP A 11 2.78 7.03 -8.45
CA ASP A 11 2.55 7.38 -9.84
C ASP A 11 3.75 6.88 -10.63
N ILE A 12 3.54 5.80 -11.39
CA ILE A 12 4.60 5.05 -12.08
C ILE A 12 4.14 4.82 -13.50
N THR A 13 4.93 5.33 -14.45
CA THR A 13 4.63 5.30 -15.88
C THR A 13 4.80 3.88 -16.42
N GLU A 14 5.98 3.30 -16.21
CA GLU A 14 6.36 2.03 -16.81
C GLU A 14 5.63 0.83 -16.19
N ASN A 15 5.06 -0.01 -17.06
CA ASN A 15 4.27 -1.17 -16.64
C ASN A 15 5.10 -2.19 -15.86
N SER A 16 6.35 -2.41 -16.27
CA SER A 16 7.30 -3.33 -15.62
C SER A 16 7.64 -2.86 -14.20
N THR A 17 8.07 -1.60 -14.04
CA THR A 17 8.36 -0.96 -12.75
C THR A 17 7.16 -1.03 -11.82
N ARG A 18 5.96 -0.69 -12.32
CA ARG A 18 4.73 -0.75 -11.53
C ARG A 18 4.41 -2.17 -11.08
N SER A 19 4.68 -3.17 -11.92
CA SER A 19 4.44 -4.58 -11.58
C SER A 19 5.39 -5.05 -10.48
N SER A 20 6.66 -4.63 -10.52
CA SER A 20 7.65 -4.88 -9.47
C SER A 20 7.24 -4.25 -8.14
N VAL A 21 6.80 -2.97 -8.13
CA VAL A 21 6.32 -2.29 -6.92
C VAL A 21 5.10 -3.00 -6.32
N ILE A 22 4.14 -3.42 -7.16
CA ILE A 22 2.98 -4.21 -6.70
C ILE A 22 3.41 -5.50 -6.00
N HIS A 23 4.39 -6.21 -6.55
CA HIS A 23 4.89 -7.46 -5.95
C HIS A 23 5.56 -7.20 -4.60
N VAL A 24 6.44 -6.19 -4.54
CA VAL A 24 7.13 -5.80 -3.30
C VAL A 24 6.15 -5.40 -2.19
N LEU A 25 5.14 -4.59 -2.51
CA LEU A 25 4.11 -4.16 -1.55
C LEU A 25 3.31 -5.36 -1.01
N LYS A 26 2.90 -6.29 -1.89
CA LYS A 26 2.20 -7.52 -1.48
C LYS A 26 3.06 -8.39 -0.56
N ASN A 27 4.35 -8.56 -0.88
CA ASN A 27 5.27 -9.34 -0.04
C ASN A 27 5.48 -8.72 1.35
N HIS A 28 5.30 -7.40 1.47
CA HIS A 28 5.32 -6.68 2.75
C HIS A 28 3.96 -6.66 3.48
N GLY A 29 2.96 -7.40 2.98
CA GLY A 29 1.65 -7.51 3.60
C GLY A 29 0.70 -6.34 3.33
N PHE A 30 0.99 -5.50 2.32
CA PHE A 30 0.04 -4.46 1.92
C PHE A 30 -1.11 -5.05 1.09
N THR A 31 -2.31 -4.54 1.34
CA THR A 31 -3.49 -4.79 0.53
C THR A 31 -3.68 -3.67 -0.50
N ARG A 32 -3.97 -4.04 -1.75
CA ARG A 32 -4.24 -3.09 -2.83
C ARG A 32 -5.69 -2.62 -2.76
N ILE A 33 -5.89 -1.30 -2.68
CA ILE A 33 -7.23 -0.69 -2.56
C ILE A 33 -7.60 0.20 -3.76
N GLN A 34 -6.64 0.55 -4.60
CA GLN A 34 -6.86 1.22 -5.89
C GLN A 34 -5.73 0.82 -6.87
N LYS A 35 -5.85 1.15 -8.16
CA LYS A 35 -4.79 0.92 -9.18
C LYS A 35 -3.39 1.33 -8.70
N SER A 36 -3.29 2.39 -7.92
CA SER A 36 -2.05 3.02 -7.48
C SER A 36 -2.00 3.29 -5.97
N VAL A 37 -2.86 2.63 -5.21
CA VAL A 37 -2.94 2.82 -3.75
C VAL A 37 -3.02 1.47 -3.04
N PHE A 38 -2.21 1.36 -1.99
CA PHE A 38 -2.12 0.22 -1.09
C PHE A 38 -2.18 0.69 0.36
N CYS A 39 -2.58 -0.19 1.26
CA CYS A 39 -2.54 0.08 2.69
C CYS A 39 -2.12 -1.16 3.49
N GLY A 40 -1.44 -0.96 4.61
CA GLY A 40 -0.93 -2.05 5.44
C GLY A 40 -0.25 -1.56 6.70
N SER A 41 0.11 -2.52 7.56
CA SER A 41 0.88 -2.24 8.78
C SER A 41 2.33 -2.65 8.60
N LEU A 42 3.27 -1.86 9.13
CA LEU A 42 4.69 -2.18 9.09
C LEU A 42 5.32 -2.07 10.48
N SER A 43 6.26 -2.99 10.73
CA SER A 43 7.26 -2.81 11.77
C SER A 43 8.31 -1.77 11.31
N ARG A 44 9.09 -1.24 12.25
CA ARG A 44 10.19 -0.31 11.90
C ARG A 44 11.21 -0.94 10.96
N GLN A 45 11.49 -2.23 11.12
CA GLN A 45 12.43 -2.96 10.28
C GLN A 45 11.86 -3.15 8.87
N ASN A 46 10.65 -3.71 8.76
CA ASN A 46 9.99 -3.94 7.47
C ASN A 46 9.81 -2.62 6.69
N LYS A 47 9.59 -1.49 7.38
CA LYS A 47 9.56 -0.17 6.73
C LYS A 47 10.89 0.18 6.07
N LYS A 48 12.02 -0.03 6.74
CA LYS A 48 13.33 0.28 6.18
C LYS A 48 13.59 -0.60 4.96
N ASP A 49 13.35 -1.89 5.09
CA ASP A 49 13.59 -2.87 4.03
C ASP A 49 12.72 -2.58 2.80
N LEU A 50 11.43 -2.23 3.00
CA LEU A 50 10.54 -1.77 1.93
C LEU A 50 11.11 -0.55 1.20
N ILE A 51 11.55 0.46 1.94
CA ILE A 51 12.01 1.73 1.34
C ILE A 51 13.30 1.52 0.55
N GLU A 52 14.25 0.73 1.05
CA GLU A 52 15.47 0.41 0.32
C GLU A 52 15.16 -0.40 -0.95
N THR A 53 14.24 -1.35 -0.89
CA THR A 53 13.81 -2.12 -2.06
C THR A 53 13.10 -1.25 -3.11
N VAL A 54 12.23 -0.34 -2.69
CA VAL A 54 11.51 0.53 -3.63
C VAL A 54 12.45 1.51 -4.33
N LYS A 55 13.47 2.04 -3.63
CA LYS A 55 14.48 2.93 -4.21
C LYS A 55 15.29 2.30 -5.35
N THR A 56 15.46 0.98 -5.35
CA THR A 56 16.18 0.29 -6.45
C THR A 56 15.29 -0.02 -7.65
N ILE A 57 13.98 0.23 -7.54
CA ILE A 57 12.98 -0.14 -8.55
C ILE A 57 12.41 1.12 -9.22
N VAL A 58 12.06 2.14 -8.43
CA VAL A 58 11.36 3.33 -8.92
C VAL A 58 12.33 4.29 -9.60
N ASP A 59 11.97 4.73 -10.81
CA ASP A 59 12.71 5.70 -11.60
C ASP A 59 12.66 7.10 -10.97
N GLU A 60 13.64 7.94 -11.25
CA GLU A 60 13.70 9.32 -10.74
C GLU A 60 12.55 10.22 -11.24
N ASN A 61 11.93 9.87 -12.38
CA ASN A 61 10.79 10.58 -12.94
C ASN A 61 9.43 10.08 -12.42
N ASP A 62 9.42 8.94 -11.73
CA ASP A 62 8.23 8.37 -11.10
C ASP A 62 8.17 8.75 -9.61
N SER A 63 7.01 8.57 -8.99
CA SER A 63 6.81 8.92 -7.57
C SER A 63 6.27 7.76 -6.74
N PHE A 64 6.79 7.63 -5.52
CA PHE A 64 6.30 6.71 -4.51
C PHE A 64 6.24 7.40 -3.15
N TYR A 65 5.07 7.38 -2.53
CA TYR A 65 4.80 7.95 -1.22
C TYR A 65 4.45 6.84 -0.23
N LEU A 66 5.08 6.87 0.94
CA LEU A 66 4.72 6.04 2.08
C LEU A 66 4.23 6.93 3.23
N ILE A 67 2.91 7.01 3.39
CA ILE A 67 2.24 7.95 4.29
C ILE A 67 1.91 7.26 5.61
N LEU A 68 2.57 7.67 6.69
CA LEU A 68 2.23 7.23 8.04
C LEU A 68 0.85 7.76 8.43
N THR A 69 0.00 6.88 8.94
CA THR A 69 -1.37 7.22 9.32
C THR A 69 -1.61 6.89 10.79
N CYS A 70 -2.33 7.75 11.49
CA CYS A 70 -2.73 7.51 12.87
C CYS A 70 -3.79 6.38 12.93
N ASN A 71 -3.85 5.61 14.02
CA ASN A 71 -4.83 4.54 14.18
C ASN A 71 -6.29 5.03 14.08
N GLN A 72 -6.56 6.27 14.50
CA GLN A 72 -7.90 6.87 14.42
C GLN A 72 -8.26 7.38 13.01
N CYS A 73 -7.28 7.48 12.13
CA CYS A 73 -7.38 8.06 10.79
C CYS A 73 -7.45 6.95 9.73
N PHE A 74 -6.80 5.81 9.99
CA PHE A 74 -6.74 4.70 9.05
C PHE A 74 -8.13 4.15 8.74
N GLY A 75 -8.40 3.92 7.45
CA GLY A 75 -9.69 3.45 6.97
C GLY A 75 -10.78 4.51 6.89
N LYS A 76 -10.57 5.73 7.41
CA LYS A 76 -11.51 6.86 7.21
C LYS A 76 -11.30 7.50 5.85
N ILE A 77 -11.65 6.76 4.80
CA ILE A 77 -11.52 7.21 3.41
C ILE A 77 -12.93 7.50 2.87
N LYS A 78 -13.08 8.58 2.08
CA LYS A 78 -14.31 8.81 1.31
C LYS A 78 -14.09 8.31 -0.10
N ILE A 79 -14.85 7.31 -0.52
CA ILE A 79 -14.77 6.75 -1.86
C ILE A 79 -15.85 7.36 -2.75
N ILE A 80 -15.45 7.80 -3.95
CA ILE A 80 -16.33 8.29 -5.02
C ILE A 80 -16.15 7.36 -6.22
N GLY A 81 -17.26 6.85 -6.79
CA GLY A 81 -17.23 5.88 -7.88
C GLY A 81 -17.06 4.44 -7.41
N LYS A 82 -16.49 3.56 -8.25
CA LYS A 82 -16.26 2.16 -7.91
C LYS A 82 -15.13 2.06 -6.90
N GLY A 83 -15.51 1.85 -5.63
CA GLY A 83 -14.59 1.68 -4.53
C GLY A 83 -14.10 0.26 -4.31
N PHE A 84 -13.19 0.14 -3.36
CA PHE A 84 -12.73 -1.13 -2.79
C PHE A 84 -13.58 -1.42 -1.52
N ASP A 85 -13.83 -2.70 -1.22
CA ASP A 85 -14.71 -3.12 -0.12
C ASP A 85 -14.04 -2.95 1.25
N GLU A 86 -14.40 -1.91 2.00
CA GLU A 86 -13.82 -1.54 3.31
C GLU A 86 -13.85 -2.68 4.35
N GLU A 87 -14.80 -3.60 4.25
CA GLU A 87 -14.90 -4.76 5.16
C GLU A 87 -13.81 -5.81 4.92
N TYR A 88 -13.24 -5.85 3.70
CA TYR A 88 -12.16 -6.77 3.32
C TYR A 88 -10.81 -6.38 3.95
N VAL A 89 -10.48 -5.09 4.05
CA VAL A 89 -9.17 -4.63 4.60
C VAL A 89 -9.16 -4.53 6.12
N SER A 90 -10.34 -4.40 6.74
CA SER A 90 -10.45 -4.33 8.20
C SER A 90 -10.39 -5.70 8.89
N ASP A 91 -10.06 -6.77 8.15
CA ASP A 91 -10.10 -8.18 8.59
C ASP A 91 -11.47 -8.61 9.15
N LYS A 92 -12.55 -7.87 8.82
CA LYS A 92 -13.92 -8.16 9.26
C LYS A 92 -14.67 -9.06 8.29
N LYS A 93 -14.19 -9.21 7.06
CA LYS A 93 -14.62 -10.23 6.10
C LYS A 93 -13.41 -10.95 5.50
N PRO A 94 -13.47 -12.29 5.34
CA PRO A 94 -12.42 -13.03 4.65
C PRO A 94 -12.36 -12.59 3.20
N ALA A 95 -11.18 -12.76 2.61
CA ALA A 95 -10.92 -12.37 1.25
C ALA A 95 -11.76 -13.20 0.26
N VAL A 96 -12.86 -12.64 -0.25
CA VAL A 96 -13.60 -13.26 -1.35
C VAL A 96 -12.99 -12.79 -2.66
N VAL A 97 -12.25 -13.67 -3.31
CA VAL A 97 -11.88 -13.53 -4.72
C VAL A 97 -13.17 -13.69 -5.52
N LEU A 98 -13.63 -12.61 -6.14
CA LEU A 98 -14.51 -12.71 -7.31
C LEU A 98 -13.65 -12.95 -8.56
#